data_AF-A0A1H1FE07-F1
#
_entry.id   AF-A0A1H1FE07-F1
#
_cell.length_a   1.000
_cell.length_b   1.000
_cell.length_c   1.000
_cell.angle_alpha   90.00
_cell.angle_beta   90.00
_cell.angle_gamma   90.00
#
_symmetry.space_group_name_H-M   'P 1'
#
loop_
_entity.id
_entity.type
_entity.pdbx_description
1 polymer ?
#
loop_
_entity_poly.entity_id
_entity_poly.type
_entity_poly.pdbx_seq_one_letter_code
_entity_poly.pdbx_strand_id
1 'polypeptide(L)'
;MGSRLDEYSVASLVSGLLLVTVTLVIQYRLFMPLGYSPLSGVGVLWKLAGAFALGAVPVYCILRARLVTPLICTVGLYSYAALHSYSSILDAYEVGAALSATPMIFDLYLWGWFLPLFGALLIGGVEYLLQLALGFRHLEPDTGPE
;
A
#
# COMPACT_ATOMS: atom_id res chain seq x y z
N MET A 1 13.46 23.88 11.69
CA MET A 1 13.64 22.69 10.82
C MET A 1 12.99 21.41 11.36
N GLY A 2 12.68 21.31 12.67
CA GLY A 2 12.02 20.12 13.26
C GLY A 2 10.54 19.90 12.92
N SER A 3 9.73 20.95 12.76
CA SER A 3 8.27 20.80 12.64
C SER A 3 7.78 20.06 11.38
N ARG A 4 8.42 20.27 10.22
CA ARG A 4 8.01 19.61 8.97
C ARG A 4 8.32 18.12 8.94
N LEU A 5 9.41 17.70 9.59
CA LEU A 5 9.77 16.29 9.69
C LEU A 5 8.76 15.54 10.57
N ASP A 6 8.29 16.17 11.64
CA ASP A 6 7.25 15.63 12.50
C ASP A 6 5.92 15.52 11.75
N GLU A 7 5.53 16.54 10.97
CA GLU A 7 4.32 16.52 10.14
C GLU A 7 4.31 15.37 9.11
N TYR A 8 5.42 15.13 8.40
CA TYR A 8 5.52 14.04 7.44
C TYR A 8 5.47 12.66 8.10
N SER A 9 6.04 12.56 9.31
CA SER A 9 6.03 11.32 10.10
C SER A 9 4.61 11.00 10.57
N VAL A 10 3.89 11.99 11.09
CA VAL A 10 2.49 11.83 11.52
C VAL A 10 1.59 11.46 10.35
N ALA A 11 1.71 12.14 9.20
CA ALA A 11 0.88 11.84 8.04
C ALA A 11 1.13 10.43 7.47
N SER A 12 2.39 9.97 7.43
CA SER A 12 2.72 8.61 6.98
C SER A 12 2.21 7.54 7.96
N LEU A 13 2.31 7.78 9.28
CA LEU A 13 1.73 6.91 10.31
C LEU A 13 0.21 6.80 10.16
N VAL A 14 -0.49 7.93 10.04
CA VAL A 14 -1.95 7.97 9.86
C VAL A 14 -2.37 7.23 8.60
N SER A 15 -1.65 7.42 7.48
CA SER A 15 -1.92 6.69 6.24
C SER A 15 -1.74 5.17 6.40
N GLY A 16 -0.65 4.73 7.03
CA GLY A 16 -0.41 3.32 7.29
C GLY A 16 -1.52 2.69 8.15
N LEU A 17 -1.94 3.38 9.22
CA LEU A 17 -3.03 2.93 10.09
C LEU A 17 -4.38 2.92 9.36
N LEU A 18 -4.61 3.90 8.48
CA LEU A 18 -5.81 3.95 7.66
C LEU A 18 -5.85 2.76 6.69
N LEU A 19 -4.75 2.43 6.02
CA LEU A 19 -4.71 1.29 5.11
C LEU A 19 -4.92 -0.03 5.86
N VAL A 20 -4.31 -0.19 7.04
CA VAL A 20 -4.59 -1.32 7.95
C VAL A 20 -6.08 -1.42 8.27
N THR A 21 -6.71 -0.31 8.64
CA THR A 21 -8.13 -0.28 8.99
C THR A 21 -9.00 -0.68 7.80
N VAL A 22 -8.71 -0.14 6.61
CA VAL A 22 -9.40 -0.50 5.37
C VAL A 22 -9.23 -1.99 5.04
N THR A 23 -8.02 -2.53 5.19
CA THR A 23 -7.75 -3.96 4.99
C THR A 23 -8.58 -4.82 5.94
N LEU A 24 -8.64 -4.47 7.23
CA LEU A 24 -9.46 -5.18 8.20
C LEU A 24 -10.96 -5.10 7.88
N VAL A 25 -11.46 -3.92 7.49
CA VAL A 25 -12.85 -3.73 7.08
C VAL A 25 -13.19 -4.60 5.87
N ILE A 26 -12.32 -4.61 4.85
CA ILE A 26 -12.52 -5.44 3.66
C ILE A 26 -12.56 -6.94 4.04
N GLN A 27 -11.59 -7.40 4.82
CA GLN A 27 -11.54 -8.80 5.26
C GLN A 27 -12.77 -9.21 6.08
N TYR A 28 -13.21 -8.36 7.01
CA TYR A 28 -14.33 -8.68 7.91
C TYR A 28 -15.70 -8.51 7.25
N ARG A 29 -15.89 -7.48 6.42
CA ARG A 29 -17.21 -7.17 5.83
C ARG A 29 -17.45 -7.84 4.49
N LEU A 30 -16.44 -7.92 3.63
CA LEU A 30 -16.61 -8.49 2.29
C LEU A 30 -16.31 -9.98 2.26
N PHE A 31 -15.25 -10.45 2.94
CA PHE A 31 -14.78 -11.82 2.77
C PHE A 31 -15.26 -12.79 3.85
N MET A 32 -15.37 -12.37 5.12
CA MET A 32 -15.79 -13.25 6.22
C MET A 32 -17.20 -13.87 6.05
N PRO A 33 -18.24 -13.14 5.58
CA PRO A 33 -19.56 -13.72 5.33
C PRO A 33 -19.54 -14.81 4.24
N LEU A 34 -18.53 -14.79 3.38
CA LEU A 34 -18.32 -15.76 2.30
C LEU A 34 -17.51 -16.97 2.76
N GLY A 35 -17.39 -17.22 4.08
CA GLY A 35 -16.72 -18.41 4.63
C GLY A 35 -15.18 -18.36 4.60
N TYR A 36 -14.59 -17.22 4.21
CA TYR A 36 -13.15 -17.03 4.26
C TYR A 36 -12.72 -16.63 5.69
N SER A 37 -11.70 -17.31 6.24
CA SER A 37 -11.12 -16.99 7.55
C SER A 37 -9.76 -16.32 7.38
N PRO A 38 -9.69 -14.98 7.36
CA PRO A 38 -8.44 -14.25 7.12
C PRO A 38 -7.45 -14.28 8.30
N LEU A 39 -7.90 -14.73 9.48
CA LEU A 39 -7.30 -14.39 10.78
C LEU A 39 -6.52 -15.54 11.46
N SER A 40 -5.73 -16.33 10.72
CA SER A 40 -4.93 -17.41 11.32
C SER A 40 -3.51 -16.94 11.72
N GLY A 41 -3.27 -16.80 13.03
CA GLY A 41 -1.94 -16.77 13.65
C GLY A 41 -0.99 -15.67 13.17
N VAL A 42 0.30 -16.02 13.05
CA VAL A 42 1.41 -15.11 12.70
C VAL A 42 1.21 -14.41 11.34
N GLY A 43 0.46 -15.02 10.42
CA GLY A 43 0.18 -14.45 9.11
C GLY A 43 -0.62 -13.14 9.17
N VAL A 44 -1.43 -12.93 10.22
CA VAL A 44 -2.19 -11.68 10.38
C VAL A 44 -1.25 -10.51 10.65
N LEU A 45 -0.33 -10.65 11.60
CA LEU A 45 0.63 -9.60 11.92
C LEU A 45 1.47 -9.22 10.71
N TRP A 46 1.86 -10.22 9.91
CA TRP A 46 2.60 -10.00 8.67
C TRP A 46 1.80 -9.20 7.64
N LYS A 47 0.54 -9.57 7.39
CA LYS A 47 -0.36 -8.83 6.48
C LYS A 47 -0.61 -7.40 6.97
N LEU A 48 -0.78 -7.20 8.27
CA LEU A 48 -0.99 -5.88 8.87
C LEU A 48 0.27 -5.01 8.72
N ALA A 49 1.45 -5.58 8.94
CA ALA A 49 2.72 -4.89 8.71
C ALA A 49 2.88 -4.51 7.23
N GLY A 50 2.53 -5.42 6.31
CA GLY A 50 2.52 -5.15 4.88
C GLY A 50 1.56 -4.03 4.49
N ALA A 51 0.31 -4.08 4.95
CA ALA A 51 -0.68 -3.03 4.73
C ALA A 51 -0.21 -1.68 5.31
N PHE A 52 0.37 -1.69 6.51
CA PHE A 52 0.93 -0.48 7.09
C PHE A 52 2.04 0.10 6.22
N ALA A 53 3.02 -0.71 5.81
CA ALA A 53 4.14 -0.27 4.99
C ALA A 53 3.68 0.26 3.63
N LEU A 54 2.73 -0.43 2.99
CA LEU A 54 2.12 -0.01 1.72
C LEU A 54 1.36 1.33 1.85
N GLY A 55 0.81 1.67 3.01
CA GLY A 55 0.17 2.97 3.22
C GLY A 55 1.17 4.07 3.61
N ALA A 56 2.12 3.76 4.48
CA ALA A 56 3.03 4.73 5.06
C ALA A 56 4.14 5.15 4.08
N VAL A 57 4.77 4.18 3.38
CA VAL A 57 5.94 4.43 2.54
C VAL A 57 5.62 5.33 1.34
N PRO A 58 4.57 5.08 0.53
CA PRO A 58 4.25 5.95 -0.60
C PRO A 58 3.87 7.37 -0.18
N VAL A 59 3.14 7.52 0.92
CA VAL A 59 2.79 8.85 1.46
C VAL A 59 4.03 9.60 1.94
N TYR A 60 4.96 8.91 2.60
CA TYR A 60 6.24 9.51 2.96
C TYR A 60 7.04 9.95 1.71
N CYS A 61 7.06 9.14 0.65
CA CYS A 61 7.69 9.50 -0.62
C CYS A 61 7.03 10.72 -1.30
N ILE A 62 5.71 10.83 -1.26
CA ILE A 62 5.00 12.04 -1.74
C ILE A 62 5.42 13.26 -0.92
N LEU A 63 5.33 13.19 0.40
CA LEU A 63 5.51 14.36 1.25
C LEU A 63 6.97 14.85 1.23
N ARG A 64 7.93 13.92 1.20
CA ARG A 64 9.35 14.26 1.20
C ARG A 64 9.90 14.56 -0.19
N ALA A 65 9.46 13.82 -1.20
CA ALA A 65 10.07 13.83 -2.53
C ALA A 65 9.10 14.25 -3.65
N ARG A 66 7.85 14.58 -3.34
CA ARG A 66 6.79 14.94 -4.31
C ARG A 66 6.58 13.89 -5.41
N LEU A 67 6.83 12.62 -5.08
CA LEU A 67 6.68 11.48 -6.00
C LEU A 67 5.27 10.93 -5.88
N VAL A 68 4.42 11.17 -6.87
CA VAL A 68 3.01 10.74 -6.82
C VAL A 68 2.87 9.29 -7.30
N THR A 69 3.78 8.83 -8.15
CA THR A 69 3.69 7.52 -8.81
C THR A 69 3.65 6.34 -7.83
N PRO A 70 4.47 6.30 -6.76
CA PRO A 70 4.41 5.21 -5.78
C PRO A 70 3.02 5.02 -5.16
N LEU A 71 2.31 6.12 -4.87
CA LEU A 71 0.97 6.05 -4.29
C LEU A 71 -0.04 5.50 -5.30
N ILE A 72 0.01 5.99 -6.54
CA ILE A 72 -0.89 5.52 -7.61
C ILE A 72 -0.69 4.02 -7.84
N CYS A 73 0.56 3.56 -7.90
CA CYS A 73 0.87 2.14 -8.04
C CYS A 73 0.31 1.32 -6.88
N THR A 74 0.51 1.76 -5.64
CA THR A 74 0.02 1.01 -4.48
C THR A 74 -1.51 0.98 -4.42
N VAL A 75 -2.18 2.11 -4.64
CA VAL A 75 -3.66 2.17 -4.67
C VAL A 75 -4.22 1.30 -5.80
N GLY A 76 -3.62 1.36 -6.99
CA GLY A 76 -4.03 0.57 -8.14
C GLY A 76 -3.86 -0.93 -7.90
N LEU A 77 -2.70 -1.37 -7.42
CA LEU A 77 -2.43 -2.77 -7.12
C LEU A 77 -3.32 -3.30 -6.00
N TYR A 78 -3.53 -2.51 -4.94
CA TYR A 78 -4.41 -2.88 -3.84
C TYR A 78 -5.86 -3.04 -4.32
N SER A 79 -6.36 -2.07 -5.10
CA SER A 79 -7.72 -2.10 -5.64
C SER A 79 -7.92 -3.28 -6.59
N TYR A 80 -6.95 -3.52 -7.48
CA TYR A 80 -6.95 -4.68 -8.36
C TYR A 80 -6.99 -5.98 -7.57
N ALA A 81 -6.12 -6.14 -6.58
CA ALA A 81 -6.05 -7.35 -5.77
C ALA A 81 -7.36 -7.60 -4.99
N ALA A 82 -7.98 -6.54 -4.45
CA ALA A 82 -9.27 -6.62 -3.74
C ALA A 82 -10.42 -7.02 -4.68
N LEU A 83 -10.54 -6.35 -5.84
CA LEU A 83 -11.60 -6.63 -6.82
C LEU A 83 -11.48 -8.05 -7.38
N HIS A 84 -10.27 -8.46 -7.75
CA HIS A 84 -10.07 -9.76 -8.38
C HIS A 84 -10.22 -10.90 -7.38
N SER A 85 -9.84 -10.69 -6.12
CA SER A 85 -10.11 -11.68 -5.07
C SER A 85 -11.60 -11.79 -4.80
N TYR A 86 -12.32 -10.66 -4.73
CA TYR A 86 -13.76 -10.67 -4.53
C TYR A 86 -14.50 -11.43 -5.64
N SER A 87 -14.17 -11.19 -6.92
CA SER A 87 -14.79 -11.92 -8.02
C SER A 87 -14.51 -13.43 -7.93
N SER A 88 -13.27 -13.83 -7.68
CA SER A 88 -12.92 -15.26 -7.58
C SER A 88 -13.59 -15.96 -6.40
N ILE A 89 -13.80 -15.27 -5.28
CA ILE A 89 -14.54 -15.80 -4.13
C ILE A 89 -16.01 -16.00 -4.49
N LEU A 90 -16.61 -14.99 -5.14
CA LEU A 90 -18.01 -15.05 -5.55
C LEU A 90 -18.25 -16.22 -6.51
N ASP A 91 -17.39 -16.37 -7.52
CA ASP A 91 -17.47 -17.48 -8.49
C ASP A 91 -17.34 -18.84 -7.79
N ALA A 92 -16.40 -18.98 -6.84
CA ALA A 92 -16.22 -20.23 -6.09
C ALA A 92 -17.43 -20.53 -5.19
N TYR A 93 -18.03 -19.50 -4.60
CA TYR A 93 -19.22 -19.61 -3.78
C TYR A 93 -20.43 -20.07 -4.60
N GLU A 94 -20.65 -19.50 -5.78
CA GLU A 94 -21.77 -19.84 -6.67
C GLU A 94 -21.72 -21.29 -7.18
N VAL A 95 -20.51 -21.82 -7.42
CA VAL A 95 -20.31 -23.19 -7.91
C VAL A 95 -20.28 -24.22 -6.77
N GLY A 96 -20.41 -23.79 -5.51
CA GLY A 96 -20.38 -24.67 -4.33
C GLY A 96 -19.00 -25.29 -4.07
N ALA A 97 -17.94 -24.69 -4.61
CA ALA A 97 -16.57 -25.16 -4.43
C ALA A 97 -16.05 -24.83 -3.02
N ALA A 98 -15.12 -25.64 -2.51
CA ALA A 98 -14.47 -25.34 -1.25
C ALA A 98 -13.61 -24.07 -1.37
N LEU A 99 -14.07 -22.99 -0.74
CA LEU A 99 -13.40 -21.68 -0.66
C LEU A 99 -11.99 -21.73 -0.02
N SER A 100 -11.61 -22.87 0.56
CA SER A 100 -10.35 -23.11 1.26
C SER A 100 -9.16 -23.41 0.34
N ALA A 101 -9.37 -23.66 -0.96
CA ALA A 101 -8.31 -24.13 -1.86
C ALA A 101 -7.48 -23.00 -2.52
N THR A 102 -7.91 -21.75 -2.43
CA THR A 102 -7.33 -20.67 -3.24
C THR A 102 -6.50 -19.73 -2.38
N PRO A 103 -5.17 -19.70 -2.50
CA PRO A 103 -4.40 -18.55 -2.05
C PRO A 103 -4.87 -17.33 -2.86
N MET A 104 -5.75 -16.53 -2.28
CA MET A 104 -6.38 -15.38 -2.94
C MET A 104 -5.35 -14.32 -3.32
N ILE A 105 -5.54 -13.64 -4.45
CA ILE A 105 -4.63 -12.61 -4.97
C ILE A 105 -4.36 -11.50 -3.95
N PHE A 106 -5.38 -11.07 -3.21
CA PHE A 106 -5.28 -10.08 -2.13
C PHE A 106 -4.41 -10.57 -0.98
N ASP A 107 -4.52 -11.85 -0.65
CA ASP A 107 -3.76 -12.44 0.43
C ASP A 107 -2.31 -12.67 0.03
N LEU A 108 -2.07 -13.10 -1.21
CA LEU A 108 -0.75 -13.16 -1.82
C LEU A 108 -0.10 -11.78 -1.94
N TYR A 109 -0.88 -10.76 -2.28
CA TYR A 109 -0.41 -9.38 -2.34
C TYR A 109 0.03 -8.87 -0.96
N LEU A 110 -0.79 -9.10 0.07
CA LEU A 110 -0.48 -8.70 1.44
C LEU A 110 0.60 -9.56 2.08
N TRP A 111 0.77 -10.82 1.69
CA TRP A 111 1.88 -11.66 2.13
C TRP A 111 3.19 -11.29 1.42
N GLY A 112 3.13 -11.07 0.11
CA GLY A 112 4.24 -10.72 -0.76
C GLY A 112 4.49 -9.22 -0.87
N TRP A 113 3.99 -8.42 0.08
CA TRP A 113 3.94 -6.95 0.05
C TRP A 113 5.27 -6.25 -0.24
N PHE A 114 6.40 -6.91 -0.01
CA PHE A 114 7.72 -6.40 -0.42
C PHE A 114 7.85 -6.18 -1.93
N LEU A 115 7.29 -7.07 -2.75
CA LEU A 115 7.39 -7.00 -4.21
C LEU A 115 6.65 -5.78 -4.79
N PRO A 116 5.36 -5.53 -4.47
CA PRO A 116 4.68 -4.32 -4.94
C PRO A 116 5.29 -3.05 -4.35
N LEU A 117 5.76 -3.08 -3.10
CA LEU A 117 6.45 -1.93 -2.49
C LEU A 117 7.77 -1.64 -3.21
N PHE A 118 8.57 -2.66 -3.52
CA PHE A 118 9.79 -2.53 -4.31
C PHE A 118 9.51 -1.97 -5.71
N GLY A 119 8.49 -2.50 -6.40
CA GLY A 119 8.06 -2.00 -7.71
C GLY A 119 7.65 -0.53 -7.66
N ALA A 120 6.82 -0.14 -6.68
CA ALA A 120 6.38 1.23 -6.48
C ALA A 120 7.56 2.18 -6.21
N LEU A 121 8.52 1.75 -5.38
CA LEU A 121 9.71 2.52 -5.07
C LEU A 121 10.67 2.62 -6.27
N LEU A 122 10.83 1.56 -7.06
CA LEU A 122 11.67 1.58 -8.26
C LEU A 122 11.12 2.57 -9.28
N ILE A 123 9.80 2.54 -9.52
CA ILE A 123 9.14 3.50 -10.41
C ILE A 123 9.25 4.93 -9.84
N GLY A 124 9.04 5.10 -8.53
CA GLY A 124 9.26 6.40 -7.86
C GLY A 124 10.71 6.88 -7.95
N GLY A 125 11.69 5.97 -7.92
CA GLY A 125 13.11 6.28 -8.11
C GLY A 125 13.40 6.74 -9.53
N VAL A 126 12.79 6.13 -10.53
CA VAL A 126 12.87 6.59 -11.93
C VAL A 126 12.24 7.97 -12.07
N GLU A 127 11.05 8.20 -11.50
CA GLU A 127 10.41 9.52 -11.47
C GLU A 127 11.33 10.55 -10.80
N TYR A 128 11.95 10.21 -9.68
CA TYR A 128 12.90 11.07 -8.98
C TYR A 128 14.10 11.46 -9.86
N LEU A 129 14.71 10.48 -10.53
CA LEU A 129 15.85 10.73 -11.42
C LEU A 129 15.45 11.57 -12.63
N LEU A 130 14.25 11.38 -13.18
CA LEU A 130 13.71 12.20 -14.26
C LEU A 130 13.47 13.64 -13.81
N GLN A 131 12.88 13.85 -12.63
CA GLN A 131 12.69 15.18 -12.05
C GLN A 131 14.03 15.92 -11.85
N LEU A 132 15.07 15.18 -11.45
CA LEU A 132 16.42 15.71 -11.29
C LEU A 132 17.06 16.07 -12.64
N ALA A 133 16.99 15.16 -13.63
CA ALA A 133 17.56 15.35 -14.95
C ALA A 133 16.89 16.48 -15.74
N LEU A 134 15.59 16.69 -15.54
CA LEU A 134 14.79 17.72 -16.21
C LEU A 134 14.81 19.07 -15.48
N GLY A 135 15.53 19.20 -14.36
CA GLY A 135 15.66 20.46 -13.62
C GLY A 135 14.40 20.91 -12.88
N PHE A 136 13.36 20.07 -12.78
CA PHE A 136 12.13 20.38 -12.05
C PHE A 136 12.35 20.50 -10.53
N ARG A 137 13.48 20.00 -10.03
CA ARG A 137 14.00 20.28 -8.69
C ARG A 137 15.01 21.43 -8.74
N HIS A 138 14.52 22.65 -8.88
CA HIS A 138 15.17 23.83 -8.31
C HIS A 138 14.35 24.28 -7.09
N LEU A 139 15.02 24.89 -6.11
CA LEU A 139 14.52 25.42 -4.83
C LEU A 139 14.73 24.50 -3.61
N GLU A 140 16.00 24.23 -3.29
CA GLU A 140 16.43 24.57 -1.93
C GLU A 140 16.53 26.11 -1.90
N PRO A 141 15.86 26.81 -0.97
CA PRO A 141 15.99 28.25 -0.88
C PRO A 141 17.46 28.55 -0.58
N ASP A 142 18.01 29.44 -1.40
CA ASP A 142 19.29 30.10 -1.20
C ASP A 142 19.41 30.49 0.27
N THR A 143 20.21 29.75 1.05
CA THR A 143 20.74 30.28 2.31
C THR A 143 21.76 31.32 1.92
N GLY A 144 21.26 32.49 1.52
CA GLY A 144 22.07 33.68 1.39
C GLY A 144 22.81 33.90 2.72
N PRO A 145 24.13 34.14 2.67
CA PRO A 145 24.88 34.45 3.88
C PRO A 145 24.60 35.91 4.27
N GLU A 146 23.69 36.16 5.21
CA GLU A 146 23.71 37.37 6.05
C GLU A 146 23.29 37.04 7.49
#